data_AF-A0A5C8MLA1-F1
#
_entry.id   AF-A0A5C8MLA1-F1
#
_cell.length_a   1.000
_cell.length_b   1.000
_cell.length_c   1.000
_cell.angle_alpha   90.00
_cell.angle_beta   90.00
_cell.angle_gamma   90.00
#
_symmetry.space_group_name_H-M   'P 1'
#
loop_
_entity.id
_entity.type
_entity.pdbx_description
1 polymer ?
#
loop_
_entity_poly.entity_id
_entity_poly.type
_entity_poly.pdbx_seq_one_letter_code
_entity_poly.pdbx_strand_id
1 'polypeptide(L)'
;MEYELKDFLHYLTVERNLAKNTIISYERDLKKYAHYLRHVEQIQSWNDVTRLHIMQFLKFLKEKGNSPKTIARHIASIRSFHQFLLREKVAEQDPSVHIESPQMERTLPKVLSLEEVEALLEAPKTNTPIGVRDKAMLELLYATGMRVSELVNLNLSDVHLTMGFVRCYGKGKKERIVPVGSMALNALKVYLETARPKLINSKKRTTDALF
;
A
#
# COMPACT_ATOMS: atom_id res chain seq x y z
N MET A 1 -8.78 -27.42 -2.35
CA MET A 1 -8.99 -25.96 -2.57
C MET A 1 -8.26 -25.03 -1.58
N GLU A 2 -8.29 -25.24 -0.25
CA GLU A 2 -7.56 -24.34 0.68
C GLU A 2 -6.05 -24.56 0.69
N TYR A 3 -5.62 -25.79 0.42
CA TYR A 3 -4.22 -26.18 0.41
C TYR A 3 -3.47 -25.47 -0.72
N GLU A 4 -4.01 -25.52 -1.93
CA GLU A 4 -3.44 -24.89 -3.12
C GLU A 4 -3.37 -23.36 -2.99
N LEU A 5 -4.33 -22.77 -2.25
CA LEU A 5 -4.29 -21.35 -1.93
C LEU A 5 -3.10 -21.02 -1.02
N LYS A 6 -2.83 -21.85 -0.01
CA LYS A 6 -1.66 -21.67 0.87
C LYS A 6 -0.36 -21.84 0.09
N ASP A 7 -0.28 -22.85 -0.76
CA ASP A 7 0.88 -23.08 -1.62
C ASP A 7 1.15 -21.89 -2.55
N PHE A 8 0.09 -21.34 -3.16
CA PHE A 8 0.24 -20.16 -3.99
C PHE A 8 0.75 -18.95 -3.21
N LEU A 9 0.25 -18.71 -1.99
CA LEU A 9 0.73 -17.62 -1.14
C LEU A 9 2.18 -17.84 -0.70
N HIS A 10 2.59 -19.09 -0.47
CA HIS A 10 3.97 -19.45 -0.22
C HIS A 10 4.85 -19.16 -1.44
N TYR A 11 4.44 -19.60 -2.64
CA TYR A 11 5.10 -19.30 -3.91
C TYR A 11 5.28 -17.78 -4.14
N LEU A 12 4.23 -16.99 -3.89
CA LEU A 12 4.32 -15.52 -4.02
C LEU A 12 5.32 -14.89 -3.05
N THR A 13 5.48 -15.49 -1.87
CA THR A 13 6.35 -14.99 -0.81
C THR A 13 7.81 -15.40 -1.05
N VAL A 14 8.05 -16.68 -1.31
CA VAL A 14 9.39 -17.26 -1.36
C VAL A 14 10.02 -17.09 -2.74
N GLU A 15 9.31 -17.48 -3.80
CA GLU A 15 9.88 -17.51 -5.15
C GLU A 15 9.74 -16.16 -5.85
N ARG A 16 8.57 -15.50 -5.71
CA ARG A 16 8.34 -14.20 -6.35
C ARG A 16 8.78 -13.00 -5.51
N ASN A 17 9.08 -13.20 -4.24
CA ASN A 17 9.49 -12.17 -3.29
C ASN A 17 8.62 -10.89 -3.39
N LEU A 18 7.30 -11.07 -3.47
CA LEU A 18 6.37 -9.95 -3.60
C LEU A 18 6.24 -9.18 -2.29
N ALA A 19 5.89 -7.90 -2.40
CA ALA A 19 5.63 -7.07 -1.22
C ALA A 19 4.48 -7.67 -0.38
N LYS A 20 4.63 -7.64 0.95
CA LYS A 20 3.63 -8.15 1.91
C LYS A 20 2.19 -7.66 1.62
N ASN A 21 2.04 -6.38 1.30
CA ASN A 21 0.73 -5.80 0.97
C ASN A 21 0.11 -6.37 -0.31
N THR A 22 0.94 -6.75 -1.29
CA THR A 22 0.49 -7.44 -2.50
C THR A 22 0.00 -8.84 -2.15
N ILE A 23 0.73 -9.58 -1.32
CA ILE A 23 0.34 -10.93 -0.88
C ILE A 23 -1.00 -10.88 -0.11
N ILE A 24 -1.14 -9.97 0.84
CA ILE A 24 -2.40 -9.76 1.59
C ILE A 24 -3.57 -9.44 0.65
N SER A 25 -3.32 -8.64 -0.39
CA SER A 25 -4.35 -8.29 -1.37
C SER A 25 -4.78 -9.52 -2.20
N TYR A 26 -3.82 -10.35 -2.62
CA TYR A 26 -4.08 -11.56 -3.39
C TYR A 26 -4.81 -12.60 -2.52
N GLU A 27 -4.37 -12.82 -1.28
CA GLU A 27 -5.02 -13.70 -0.32
C GLU A 27 -6.49 -13.32 -0.11
N ARG A 28 -6.76 -12.03 0.14
CA ARG A 28 -8.13 -11.53 0.35
C ARG A 28 -9.00 -11.79 -0.87
N ASP A 29 -8.48 -11.50 -2.06
CA ASP A 29 -9.23 -11.65 -3.31
C ASP A 29 -9.57 -13.12 -3.59
N LEU A 30 -8.58 -13.99 -3.41
CA LEU A 30 -8.70 -15.41 -3.69
C LEU A 30 -9.52 -16.16 -2.64
N LYS A 31 -9.46 -15.76 -1.36
CA LYS A 31 -10.39 -16.29 -0.35
C LYS A 31 -11.84 -15.97 -0.69
N LYS A 32 -12.12 -14.74 -1.13
CA LYS A 32 -13.47 -14.33 -1.56
C LYS A 32 -13.93 -15.11 -2.78
N TYR A 33 -13.03 -15.33 -3.74
CA TYR A 33 -13.30 -16.12 -4.94
C TYR A 33 -13.55 -17.61 -4.61
N ALA A 34 -12.68 -18.24 -3.82
CA ALA A 34 -12.83 -19.63 -3.39
C ALA A 34 -14.13 -19.85 -2.59
N HIS A 35 -14.47 -18.90 -1.72
CA HIS A 35 -15.74 -18.93 -0.98
C HIS A 35 -16.94 -18.85 -1.93
N TYR A 36 -16.93 -17.95 -2.90
CA TYR A 36 -18.01 -17.85 -3.89
C TYR A 36 -18.15 -19.14 -4.71
N LEU A 37 -17.04 -19.71 -5.20
CA LEU A 37 -17.05 -20.96 -5.97
C LEU A 37 -17.66 -22.12 -5.17
N ARG A 38 -17.28 -22.29 -3.90
CA ARG A 38 -17.80 -23.40 -3.08
C ARG A 38 -19.25 -23.24 -2.68
N HIS A 39 -19.67 -22.03 -2.32
CA HIS A 39 -20.99 -21.84 -1.70
C HIS A 39 -22.08 -21.36 -2.66
N VAL A 40 -21.70 -20.75 -3.80
CA VAL A 40 -22.67 -20.27 -4.80
C VAL A 40 -22.67 -21.22 -6.00
N GLU A 41 -21.51 -21.44 -6.61
CA GLU A 41 -21.39 -22.32 -7.80
C GLU A 41 -21.25 -23.81 -7.43
N GLN A 42 -21.15 -24.14 -6.13
CA GLN A 42 -21.01 -25.50 -5.60
C GLN A 42 -19.81 -26.30 -6.15
N ILE A 43 -18.74 -25.60 -6.54
CA ILE A 43 -17.53 -26.20 -7.10
C ILE A 43 -16.58 -26.67 -5.99
N GLN A 44 -16.14 -27.92 -6.07
CA GLN A 44 -15.27 -28.56 -5.07
C GLN A 44 -13.82 -28.73 -5.54
N SER A 45 -13.57 -28.82 -6.86
CA SER A 45 -12.24 -28.92 -7.45
C SER A 45 -11.88 -27.71 -8.31
N TRP A 46 -10.58 -27.37 -8.37
CA TRP A 46 -10.10 -26.31 -9.26
C TRP A 46 -10.21 -26.69 -10.75
N ASN A 47 -10.17 -27.99 -11.08
CA ASN A 47 -10.34 -28.48 -12.46
C ASN A 47 -11.76 -28.25 -13.00
N ASP A 48 -12.76 -28.21 -12.13
CA ASP A 48 -14.16 -27.98 -12.51
C ASP A 48 -14.46 -26.49 -12.73
N VAL A 49 -13.50 -25.60 -12.44
CA VAL A 49 -13.66 -24.18 -12.65
C VAL A 49 -13.59 -23.87 -14.14
N THR A 50 -14.67 -23.27 -14.65
CA THR A 50 -14.76 -22.81 -16.04
C THR A 50 -14.68 -21.29 -16.11
N ARG A 51 -14.48 -20.77 -17.32
CA ARG A 51 -14.58 -19.33 -17.60
C ARG A 51 -15.92 -18.74 -17.15
N LEU A 52 -17.01 -19.51 -17.27
CA LEU A 52 -18.35 -19.06 -16.88
C LEU A 52 -18.42 -18.77 -15.37
N HIS A 53 -17.88 -19.64 -14.53
CA HIS A 53 -17.84 -19.46 -13.08
C HIS A 53 -17.07 -18.19 -12.68
N ILE A 54 -15.97 -17.89 -13.37
CA ILE A 54 -15.23 -16.64 -13.11
C ILE A 54 -16.05 -15.42 -13.55
N MET A 55 -16.69 -15.47 -14.72
CA MET A 55 -17.55 -14.38 -15.19
C MET A 55 -18.73 -14.12 -14.24
N GLN A 56 -19.36 -15.16 -13.70
CA GLN A 56 -20.42 -15.06 -12.68
C GLN A 56 -19.89 -14.42 -11.40
N PHE A 57 -18.72 -14.84 -10.91
CA PHE A 57 -18.07 -14.20 -9.76
C PHE A 57 -17.80 -12.70 -9.99
N LEU A 58 -17.27 -12.33 -11.16
CA LEU A 58 -16.98 -10.93 -11.49
C LEU A 58 -18.28 -10.11 -11.59
N LYS A 59 -19.36 -10.70 -12.13
CA LYS A 59 -20.70 -10.10 -12.14
C LYS A 59 -21.22 -9.88 -10.71
N PHE A 60 -21.11 -10.89 -9.84
CA PHE A 60 -21.46 -10.77 -8.42
C PHE A 60 -20.68 -9.64 -7.73
N LEU A 61 -19.38 -9.49 -8.00
CA LEU A 61 -18.60 -8.37 -7.46
C LEU A 61 -19.11 -7.02 -7.94
N LYS A 62 -19.48 -6.91 -9.21
CA LYS A 62 -20.06 -5.69 -9.80
C LYS A 62 -21.40 -5.35 -9.16
N GLU A 63 -22.28 -6.34 -8.99
CA GLU A 63 -23.60 -6.17 -8.33
C GLU A 63 -23.46 -5.79 -6.85
N LYS A 64 -22.37 -6.21 -6.18
CA LYS A 64 -22.00 -5.75 -4.83
C LYS A 64 -21.41 -4.34 -4.80
N GLY A 65 -21.38 -3.61 -5.91
CA GLY A 65 -20.90 -2.23 -5.98
C GLY A 65 -19.38 -2.08 -5.95
N ASN A 66 -18.61 -3.14 -6.27
CA ASN A 66 -17.15 -3.02 -6.34
C ASN A 66 -16.73 -2.16 -7.53
N SER A 67 -15.78 -1.25 -7.31
CA SER A 67 -15.28 -0.38 -8.38
C SER A 67 -14.56 -1.20 -9.47
N PRO A 68 -14.49 -0.68 -10.72
CA PRO A 68 -13.74 -1.33 -11.81
C PRO A 68 -12.29 -1.65 -11.44
N LYS A 69 -11.64 -0.78 -10.65
CA LYS A 69 -10.28 -0.98 -10.14
C LYS A 69 -10.18 -2.18 -9.20
N THR A 70 -11.17 -2.36 -8.33
CA THR A 70 -11.25 -3.55 -7.45
C THR A 70 -11.47 -4.82 -8.26
N ILE A 71 -12.37 -4.79 -9.25
CA ILE A 71 -12.63 -5.93 -10.14
C ILE A 71 -11.38 -6.30 -10.94
N ALA A 72 -10.67 -5.32 -11.51
CA ALA A 72 -9.42 -5.55 -12.23
C ALA A 72 -8.34 -6.21 -11.34
N ARG A 73 -8.25 -5.81 -10.06
CA ARG A 73 -7.36 -6.43 -9.09
C ARG A 73 -7.75 -7.89 -8.79
N HIS A 74 -9.04 -8.19 -8.64
CA HIS A 74 -9.51 -9.57 -8.52
C HIS A 74 -9.14 -10.41 -9.76
N ILE A 75 -9.31 -9.87 -10.97
CA ILE A 75 -8.92 -10.58 -12.21
C ILE A 75 -7.42 -10.88 -12.23
N ALA A 76 -6.57 -9.92 -11.84
CA ALA A 76 -5.14 -10.15 -11.74
C ALA A 76 -4.78 -11.26 -10.72
N SER A 77 -5.41 -11.25 -9.54
CA SER A 77 -5.22 -12.27 -8.51
C SER A 77 -5.66 -13.66 -9.01
N ILE A 78 -6.86 -13.76 -9.62
CA ILE A 78 -7.42 -15.00 -10.16
C ILE A 78 -6.55 -15.57 -11.28
N ARG A 79 -6.13 -14.72 -12.23
CA ARG A 79 -5.28 -15.13 -13.34
C ARG A 79 -3.93 -15.65 -12.85
N SER A 80 -3.28 -14.91 -11.96
CA SER A 80 -2.00 -15.35 -11.39
C SER A 80 -2.12 -16.68 -10.63
N PHE A 81 -3.27 -16.94 -10.01
CA PHE A 81 -3.53 -18.17 -9.27
C PHE A 81 -3.76 -19.36 -10.20
N HIS A 82 -4.65 -19.24 -11.20
CA HIS A 82 -4.89 -20.33 -12.16
C HIS A 82 -3.65 -20.67 -12.99
N GLN A 83 -2.84 -19.67 -13.35
CA GLN A 83 -1.54 -19.90 -13.98
C GLN A 83 -0.55 -20.66 -13.07
N PHE A 84 -0.61 -20.43 -11.76
CA PHE A 84 0.17 -21.20 -10.79
C PHE A 84 -0.34 -22.65 -10.70
N LEU A 85 -1.66 -22.86 -10.61
CA LEU A 85 -2.23 -24.21 -10.56
C LEU A 85 -1.88 -25.04 -11.82
N LEU A 86 -1.91 -24.40 -12.99
CA LEU A 86 -1.50 -25.04 -14.24
C LEU A 86 0.00 -25.40 -14.23
N ARG A 87 0.85 -24.49 -13.73
CA ARG A 87 2.31 -24.73 -13.62
C ARG A 87 2.63 -25.90 -12.69
N GLU A 88 1.97 -25.97 -11.54
CA GLU A 88 2.14 -27.03 -10.55
C GLU A 88 1.41 -28.33 -10.94
N LYS A 89 0.80 -28.39 -12.14
CA LYS A 89 0.00 -29.52 -12.64
C LYS A 89 -1.15 -29.93 -11.72
N VAL A 90 -1.62 -29.00 -10.90
CA VAL A 90 -2.81 -29.16 -10.06
C VAL A 90 -4.08 -28.99 -10.89
N ALA A 91 -4.02 -28.12 -11.91
CA ALA A 91 -5.07 -27.96 -12.89
C ALA A 91 -4.57 -28.32 -14.31
N GLU A 92 -5.44 -28.89 -15.13
CA GLU A 92 -5.11 -29.28 -16.51
C GLU A 92 -5.21 -28.12 -17.49
N GLN A 93 -5.99 -27.09 -17.15
CA GLN A 93 -6.26 -25.93 -17.99
C GLN A 93 -6.36 -24.64 -17.16
N ASP A 94 -6.09 -23.50 -17.79
CA ASP A 94 -6.28 -22.18 -17.20
C ASP A 94 -7.63 -21.58 -17.66
N PRO A 95 -8.67 -21.54 -16.81
CA PRO A 95 -9.97 -20.97 -17.17
C PRO A 95 -9.96 -19.43 -17.30
N SER A 96 -8.84 -18.77 -16.97
CA SER A 96 -8.72 -17.31 -16.91
C SER A 96 -8.13 -16.66 -18.17
N VAL A 97 -7.64 -17.45 -19.15
CA VAL A 97 -6.92 -16.96 -20.33
C VAL A 97 -7.68 -15.88 -21.10
N HIS A 98 -9.00 -16.07 -21.31
CA HIS A 98 -9.85 -15.16 -22.09
C HIS A 98 -10.71 -14.22 -21.23
N ILE A 99 -10.25 -13.91 -20.02
CA ILE A 99 -10.93 -12.97 -19.12
C ILE A 99 -10.31 -11.60 -19.30
N GLU A 100 -11.11 -10.67 -19.82
CA GLU A 100 -10.68 -9.30 -20.04
C GLU A 100 -10.81 -8.48 -18.75
N SER A 101 -9.83 -7.62 -18.50
CA SER A 101 -9.92 -6.66 -17.40
C SER A 101 -10.74 -5.44 -17.85
N PRO A 102 -11.62 -4.90 -16.99
CA PRO A 102 -12.39 -3.72 -17.34
C PRO A 102 -11.45 -2.56 -17.69
N GLN A 103 -11.77 -1.84 -18.75
CA GLN A 103 -11.01 -0.65 -19.14
C GLN A 103 -11.14 0.38 -18.02
N MET A 104 -10.01 0.73 -17.40
CA MET A 104 -9.99 1.73 -16.35
C MET A 104 -9.99 3.11 -17.01
N GLU A 105 -11.01 3.91 -16.73
CA GLU A 105 -10.95 5.34 -17.00
C GLU A 105 -9.79 5.95 -16.21
N ARG A 106 -8.84 6.56 -16.94
CA ARG A 106 -7.75 7.30 -16.32
C ARG A 106 -8.33 8.62 -15.81
N THR A 107 -8.67 8.66 -14.54
CA THR A 107 -8.93 9.94 -13.87
C THR A 107 -7.62 10.68 -13.70
N LEU A 108 -7.59 11.96 -14.09
CA LEU A 108 -6.44 12.81 -13.82
C LEU A 108 -6.27 12.94 -12.30
N PRO A 109 -5.02 12.92 -11.79
CA PRO A 109 -4.77 13.23 -10.39
C PRO A 109 -5.37 14.60 -10.08
N LYS A 110 -6.17 14.69 -9.02
CA LYS A 110 -6.57 16.00 -8.49
C LYS A 110 -5.35 16.60 -7.80
N VAL A 111 -5.00 17.81 -8.22
CA VAL A 111 -3.95 18.62 -7.56
C VAL A 111 -4.62 19.64 -6.66
N LEU A 112 -3.96 19.96 -5.55
CA LEU A 112 -4.43 21.00 -4.64
C LEU A 112 -4.14 22.38 -5.24
N SER A 113 -5.02 23.35 -5.01
CA SER A 113 -4.72 24.76 -5.26
C SER A 113 -3.66 25.27 -4.28
N LEU A 114 -3.07 26.43 -4.56
CA LEU A 114 -2.09 27.03 -3.66
C LEU A 114 -2.71 27.30 -2.28
N GLU A 115 -3.93 27.80 -2.26
CA GLU A 115 -4.68 28.12 -1.04
C GLU A 115 -5.01 26.85 -0.24
N GLU A 116 -5.34 25.74 -0.91
CA GLU A 116 -5.57 24.45 -0.25
C GLU A 116 -4.28 23.89 0.37
N VAL A 117 -3.13 24.09 -0.29
CA VAL A 117 -1.81 23.71 0.25
C VAL A 117 -1.49 24.54 1.48
N GLU A 118 -1.65 25.86 1.42
CA GLU A 118 -1.42 26.76 2.55
C GLU A 118 -2.32 26.40 3.74
N ALA A 119 -3.62 26.19 3.49
CA ALA A 119 -4.57 25.77 4.51
C ALA A 119 -4.19 24.43 5.14
N LEU A 120 -3.70 23.47 4.34
CA LEU A 120 -3.24 22.18 4.85
C LEU A 120 -1.99 22.33 5.73
N LEU A 121 -1.01 23.14 5.30
CA LEU A 121 0.22 23.39 6.05
C LEU A 121 -0.05 24.13 7.37
N GLU A 122 -1.04 25.02 7.42
CA GLU A 122 -1.40 25.79 8.63
C GLU A 122 -2.42 25.10 9.54
N ALA A 123 -3.03 23.99 9.11
CA ALA A 123 -4.01 23.25 9.92
C ALA A 123 -3.51 22.75 11.31
N PRO A 124 -2.24 22.33 11.50
CA PRO A 124 -1.80 21.80 12.79
C PRO A 124 -1.75 22.85 13.92
N LYS A 125 -2.31 22.50 15.09
CA LYS A 125 -2.29 23.37 16.29
C LYS A 125 -0.94 23.32 17.00
N THR A 126 -0.04 24.25 16.66
CA THR A 126 1.34 24.33 17.16
C THR A 126 1.49 24.69 18.65
N ASN A 127 0.38 24.88 19.37
CA ASN A 127 0.38 25.02 20.83
C ASN A 127 0.47 23.68 21.59
N THR A 128 0.41 22.54 20.89
CA THR A 128 0.57 21.20 21.49
C THR A 128 1.76 20.46 20.90
N PRO A 129 2.44 19.56 21.65
CA PRO A 129 3.53 18.75 21.10
C PRO A 129 3.13 17.93 19.87
N ILE A 130 1.88 17.45 19.83
CA ILE A 130 1.34 16.71 18.68
C ILE A 130 1.18 17.63 17.47
N GLY A 131 0.62 18.82 17.63
CA GLY A 131 0.48 19.73 16.48
C GLY A 131 1.81 20.27 15.95
N VAL A 132 2.82 20.45 16.81
CA VAL A 132 4.19 20.78 16.36
C VAL A 132 4.79 19.62 15.55
N ARG A 133 4.58 18.36 15.99
CA ARG A 133 4.98 17.18 15.21
C ARG A 133 4.30 17.15 13.85
N ASP A 134 2.98 17.34 13.82
CA ASP A 134 2.19 17.25 12.60
C ASP A 134 2.57 18.37 11.61
N LYS A 135 2.88 19.59 12.09
CA LYS A 135 3.44 20.67 11.27
C LYS A 135 4.78 20.26 10.65
N ALA A 136 5.71 19.73 11.44
CA ALA A 136 7.00 19.26 10.92
C ALA A 136 6.86 18.13 9.90
N MET A 137 5.91 17.21 10.11
CA MET A 137 5.59 16.13 9.17
C MET A 137 5.06 16.67 7.83
N LEU A 138 4.12 17.62 7.87
CA LEU A 138 3.52 18.20 6.66
C LEU A 138 4.52 19.05 5.87
N GLU A 139 5.30 19.89 6.54
CA GLU A 139 6.35 20.70 5.91
C GLU A 139 7.40 19.81 5.23
N LEU A 140 7.80 18.71 5.88
CA LEU A 140 8.76 17.78 5.31
C LEU A 140 8.19 17.02 4.10
N LEU A 141 6.91 16.60 4.15
CA LEU A 141 6.22 15.99 3.01
C LEU A 141 6.16 16.95 1.82
N TYR A 142 5.77 18.20 2.08
CA TYR A 142 5.67 19.22 1.04
C TYR A 142 7.03 19.55 0.41
N ALA A 143 8.06 19.72 1.24
CA ALA A 143 9.41 20.07 0.76
C ALA A 143 10.10 18.96 -0.04
N THR A 144 9.78 17.69 0.22
CA THR A 144 10.55 16.54 -0.33
C THR A 144 9.78 15.67 -1.31
N GLY A 145 8.45 15.76 -1.31
CA GLY A 145 7.58 14.87 -2.08
C GLY A 145 7.70 13.39 -1.68
N MET A 146 8.25 13.08 -0.50
CA MET A 146 8.35 11.70 -0.02
C MET A 146 6.98 11.10 0.29
N ARG A 147 6.88 9.78 0.26
CA ARG A 147 5.63 9.09 0.63
C ARG A 147 5.47 9.10 2.15
N VAL A 148 4.22 9.06 2.63
CA VAL A 148 3.91 8.93 4.08
C VAL A 148 4.63 7.73 4.69
N SER A 149 4.71 6.60 3.98
CA SER A 149 5.44 5.42 4.44
C SER A 149 6.94 5.64 4.57
N GLU A 150 7.53 6.54 3.79
CA GLU A 150 8.95 6.90 3.91
C GLU A 150 9.12 7.81 5.13
N LEU A 151 8.25 8.81 5.29
CA LEU A 151 8.25 9.76 6.41
C LEU A 151 8.18 9.07 7.78
N VAL A 152 7.23 8.15 7.98
CA VAL A 152 7.01 7.50 9.29
C VAL A 152 8.08 6.47 9.63
N ASN A 153 8.94 6.12 8.68
CA ASN A 153 10.08 5.21 8.89
C ASN A 153 11.42 5.96 8.96
N LEU A 154 11.42 7.30 8.92
CA LEU A 154 12.65 8.09 9.10
C LEU A 154 13.17 7.94 10.53
N ASN A 155 14.48 7.78 10.63
CA ASN A 155 15.22 7.89 11.88
C ASN A 155 15.89 9.26 12.00
N LEU A 156 16.29 9.61 13.23
CA LEU A 156 17.06 10.82 13.51
C LEU A 156 18.32 10.94 12.64
N SER A 157 18.98 9.81 12.36
CA SER A 157 20.18 9.75 11.53
C SER A 157 19.95 10.12 10.07
N ASP A 158 18.70 10.07 9.61
CA ASP A 158 18.36 10.28 8.21
C ASP A 158 18.21 11.76 7.88
N VAL A 159 18.04 12.62 8.89
CA VAL A 159 17.84 14.07 8.73
C VAL A 159 19.12 14.82 9.11
N HIS A 160 19.72 15.48 8.13
CA HIS A 160 20.92 16.30 8.33
C HIS A 160 20.54 17.78 8.30
N LEU A 161 20.09 18.32 9.44
CA LEU A 161 19.61 19.70 9.54
C LEU A 161 20.64 20.74 9.08
N THR A 162 21.91 20.58 9.49
CA THR A 162 22.99 21.52 9.14
C THR A 162 23.31 21.49 7.64
N MET A 163 23.27 20.31 7.03
CA MET A 163 23.55 20.16 5.60
C MET A 163 22.31 20.35 4.73
N GLY A 164 21.12 20.48 5.34
CA GLY A 164 19.87 20.78 4.66
C GLY A 164 19.33 19.65 3.78
N PHE A 165 19.50 18.39 4.17
CA PHE A 165 18.96 17.25 3.41
C PHE A 165 18.41 16.13 4.29
N VAL A 166 17.60 15.27 3.68
CA VAL A 166 17.11 14.01 4.26
C VAL A 166 17.48 12.83 3.37
N ARG A 167 17.85 11.71 3.99
CA ARG A 167 18.08 10.42 3.34
C ARG A 167 16.77 9.63 3.33
N CYS A 168 16.26 9.34 2.14
CA CYS A 168 15.02 8.59 1.97
C CYS A 168 15.31 7.20 1.39
N TYR A 169 14.67 6.17 1.95
CA TYR A 169 14.70 4.81 1.42
C TYR A 169 13.43 4.51 0.61
N GLY A 170 13.58 4.30 -0.69
CA GLY A 170 12.49 3.97 -1.61
C GLY A 170 12.20 2.47 -1.73
N LYS A 171 11.27 2.12 -2.64
CA LYS A 171 10.95 0.73 -2.98
C LYS A 171 12.21 -0.02 -3.42
N GLY A 172 12.48 -1.17 -2.79
CA GLY A 172 13.69 -1.96 -3.04
C GLY A 172 14.93 -1.48 -2.28
N LYS A 173 14.76 -0.72 -1.18
CA LYS A 173 15.85 -0.16 -0.36
C LYS A 173 16.81 0.77 -1.13
N LYS A 174 16.35 1.35 -2.23
CA LYS A 174 17.14 2.35 -2.97
C LYS A 174 17.18 3.64 -2.17
N GLU A 175 18.38 4.10 -1.86
CA GLU A 175 18.64 5.35 -1.16
C GLU A 175 18.59 6.54 -2.12
N ARG A 176 18.05 7.67 -1.65
CA ARG A 176 18.17 8.97 -2.31
C ARG A 176 18.38 10.07 -1.28
N ILE A 177 19.17 11.08 -1.64
CA ILE A 177 19.33 12.30 -0.85
C ILE A 177 18.38 13.34 -1.42
N VAL A 178 17.55 13.93 -0.56
CA VAL A 178 16.58 14.97 -0.94
C VAL A 178 16.92 16.25 -0.20
N PRO A 179 17.27 17.35 -0.89
CA PRO A 179 17.41 18.66 -0.28
C PRO A 179 16.11 19.09 0.39
N VAL A 180 16.20 19.74 1.54
CA VAL A 180 15.06 20.19 2.33
C VAL A 180 15.05 21.71 2.42
N GLY A 181 13.91 22.32 2.08
CA GLY A 181 13.73 23.76 2.16
C GLY A 181 13.79 24.30 3.60
N SER A 182 14.10 25.60 3.73
CA SER A 182 14.28 26.26 5.02
C SER A 182 13.05 26.18 5.94
N MET A 183 11.84 26.26 5.39
CA MET A 183 10.58 26.13 6.16
C MET A 183 10.48 24.78 6.86
N ALA A 184 10.75 23.69 6.15
CA ALA A 184 10.74 22.34 6.70
C ALA A 184 11.88 22.10 7.70
N LEU A 185 13.08 22.63 7.43
CA LEU A 185 14.19 22.57 8.40
C LEU A 185 13.86 23.30 9.70
N ASN A 186 13.23 24.48 9.61
CA ASN A 186 12.80 25.24 10.78
C ASN A 186 11.73 24.48 11.58
N ALA A 187 10.72 23.94 10.90
CA ALA A 187 9.67 23.15 11.55
C ALA A 187 10.23 21.89 12.24
N LEU A 188 11.15 21.19 11.58
CA LEU A 188 11.86 20.04 12.16
C LEU A 188 12.70 20.43 13.38
N LYS A 189 13.42 21.55 13.31
CA LYS A 189 14.22 22.05 14.44
C LYS A 189 13.33 22.34 15.65
N VAL A 190 12.24 23.09 15.45
CA VAL A 190 11.26 23.38 16.51
C VAL A 190 10.69 22.10 17.10
N TYR A 191 10.33 21.13 16.26
CA TYR A 191 9.84 19.82 16.71
C TYR A 191 10.86 19.07 17.57
N LEU A 192 12.10 18.94 17.09
CA LEU A 192 13.16 18.20 17.78
C LEU A 192 13.54 18.82 19.12
N GLU A 193 13.56 20.15 19.22
CA GLU A 193 13.94 20.88 20.43
C GLU A 193 12.81 20.95 21.47
N THR A 194 11.55 21.12 21.03
CA THR A 194 10.46 21.52 21.96
C THR A 194 9.39 20.45 22.17
N ALA A 195 9.11 19.61 21.16
CA ALA A 195 7.97 18.71 21.14
C ALA A 195 8.38 17.24 21.30
N ARG A 196 9.35 16.77 20.52
CA ARG A 196 9.84 15.38 20.57
C ARG A 196 10.26 14.93 21.98
N PRO A 197 11.00 15.70 22.78
CA PRO A 197 11.36 15.29 24.14
C PRO A 197 10.15 15.03 25.04
N LYS A 198 9.08 15.84 24.89
CA LYS A 198 7.82 15.69 25.65
C LYS A 198 7.05 14.43 25.22
N LEU A 199 7.04 14.13 23.92
CA LEU A 199 6.38 12.95 23.35
C LEU A 199 7.08 11.64 23.75
N ILE A 200 8.41 11.66 23.87
CA ILE A 200 9.22 10.49 24.25
C ILE A 200 9.20 10.25 25.75
N ASN A 201 9.35 11.31 26.56
CA ASN A 201 9.38 11.20 28.02
C ASN A 201 8.07 10.64 28.60
N SER A 202 6.94 10.86 27.92
CA SER A 202 5.65 10.26 28.29
C SER A 202 5.69 8.71 28.30
N LYS A 203 6.64 8.07 27.61
CA LYS A 203 6.68 6.60 27.43
C LYS A 203 7.91 5.88 27.98
N LYS A 204 8.88 6.56 28.62
CA LYS A 204 10.15 5.97 29.11
C LYS A 204 10.84 5.03 28.09
N ARG A 205 10.79 5.36 26.80
CA ARG A 205 11.40 4.54 25.72
C ARG A 205 12.47 5.35 25.00
N THR A 206 13.64 4.75 24.79
CA THR A 206 14.62 5.24 23.83
C THR A 206 14.20 4.79 22.42
N THR A 207 14.07 5.73 21.48
CA THR A 207 13.75 5.44 20.07
C THR A 207 14.55 6.34 19.15
N ASP A 208 15.06 5.76 18.06
CA ASP A 208 15.77 6.42 16.97
C ASP A 208 14.82 7.01 15.91
N ALA A 209 13.57 6.52 15.86
CA ALA A 209 12.51 7.07 15.02
C ALA A 209 12.40 8.60 15.16
N LEU A 210 12.30 9.29 14.02
CA LEU A 210 12.21 10.74 13.97
C LEU A 210 10.91 11.24 14.62
N PHE A 211 9.76 10.65 14.27
CA PHE A 211 8.41 11.10 14.66
C PHE A 211 7.71 10.22 15.72
#